data_AF-A0A9E6AVN9-F1
#
_entry.id   AF-A0A9E6AVN9-F1
#
_cell.length_a   1.000
_cell.length_b   1.000
_cell.length_c   1.000
_cell.angle_alpha   90.00
_cell.angle_beta   90.00
_cell.angle_gamma   90.00
#
_symmetry.space_group_name_H-M   'P 1'
#
loop_
_entity.id
_entity.type
_entity.pdbx_description
1 polymer ?
#
loop_
_entity_poly.entity_id
_entity_poly.type
_entity_poly.pdbx_seq_one_letter_code
_entity_poly.pdbx_strand_id
1 'polypeptide(L)'
;MKLFKPSLNILVKLYLKILHIVVFITAIITAIITAGFANSVALAVETVFWVDNQSGVAISGYDPISFFLSGQGRRGDVQYEYFWGGAVWRFENEGNLSAFRDSPLVYIPQFGGYDVVEMSYSKKVTPNPRFSDLYQNRLYLFHSQDSLDIWHKSKEKYIRSASRSWLNLNVGGLGKNFIVQVIKKDKPSAVTTPDIEFKTKQQLIDEKNAAVKTALADKNNDDALEDIASETIKMDSSSRMGAAGDHFKSKK
;
A
#
# COMPACT_ATOMS: atom_id res chain seq x y z
N MET A 1 69.68 -34.10 17.63
CA MET A 1 68.24 -33.82 17.47
C MET A 1 67.75 -34.49 16.18
N LYS A 2 67.08 -35.65 16.26
CA LYS A 2 66.60 -36.38 15.08
C LYS A 2 65.32 -35.70 14.58
N LEU A 3 65.41 -34.94 13.48
CA LEU A 3 64.26 -34.36 12.79
C LEU A 3 63.45 -35.49 12.14
N PHE A 4 62.31 -35.84 12.74
CA PHE A 4 61.38 -36.82 12.19
C PHE A 4 60.72 -36.21 10.95
N LYS A 5 61.25 -36.50 9.75
CA LYS A 5 60.62 -36.15 8.48
C LYS A 5 59.57 -37.22 8.16
N PRO A 6 58.26 -36.94 8.27
CA PRO A 6 57.25 -37.90 7.86
C PRO A 6 57.42 -38.24 6.38
N SER A 7 57.22 -39.50 6.02
CA SER A 7 57.34 -39.93 4.63
C SER A 7 56.29 -39.23 3.75
N LEU A 8 56.66 -38.92 2.51
CA LEU A 8 55.80 -38.22 1.55
C LEU A 8 54.41 -38.88 1.42
N ASN A 9 54.35 -40.21 1.54
CA ASN A 9 53.10 -40.97 1.52
C ASN A 9 52.15 -40.65 2.69
N ILE A 10 52.67 -40.33 3.87
CA ILE A 10 51.86 -39.92 5.03
C ILE A 10 51.29 -38.52 4.79
N LEU A 11 52.10 -37.60 4.25
CA LEU A 11 51.67 -36.25 3.92
C LEU A 11 50.60 -36.25 2.82
N VAL A 12 50.78 -37.05 1.77
CA VAL A 12 49.80 -37.19 0.67
C VAL A 12 48.49 -37.81 1.18
N LYS A 13 48.54 -38.85 2.01
CA LYS A 13 47.34 -39.45 2.61
C LYS A 13 46.60 -38.49 3.54
N LEU A 14 47.34 -37.67 4.28
CA LEU A 14 46.75 -36.64 5.15
C LEU A 14 46.09 -35.54 4.32
N TYR A 15 46.76 -35.07 3.26
CA TYR A 15 46.23 -34.06 2.34
C TYR A 15 44.94 -34.53 1.65
N LEU A 16 44.93 -35.77 1.13
CA LEU A 16 43.74 -36.34 0.49
C LEU A 16 42.57 -36.51 1.48
N LYS A 17 42.83 -36.84 2.74
CA LYS A 17 41.78 -36.89 3.78
C LYS A 17 41.21 -35.50 4.07
N ILE A 18 42.06 -34.49 4.23
CA ILE A 18 41.63 -33.10 4.46
C ILE A 18 40.82 -32.59 3.26
N LEU A 19 41.26 -32.88 2.03
CA LEU A 19 40.55 -32.50 0.81
C LEU A 19 39.13 -33.10 0.76
N HIS A 20 38.98 -34.40 1.05
CA HIS A 20 37.65 -35.03 1.10
C HIS A 20 36.77 -34.43 2.20
N ILE A 21 37.33 -34.10 3.36
CA ILE A 21 36.59 -33.47 4.47
C ILE A 21 36.09 -32.08 4.04
N VAL A 22 36.94 -31.26 3.40
CA VAL A 22 36.55 -29.93 2.92
C VAL A 22 35.45 -30.01 1.87
N VAL A 23 35.57 -30.91 0.88
CA VAL A 23 34.54 -31.11 -0.15
C VAL A 23 33.21 -31.55 0.48
N PHE A 24 33.26 -32.47 1.45
CA PHE A 24 32.07 -32.93 2.16
C PHE A 24 31.40 -31.80 2.97
N ILE A 25 32.17 -30.97 3.67
CA ILE A 25 31.65 -29.82 4.42
C ILE A 25 31.03 -28.79 3.47
N THR A 26 31.66 -28.50 2.32
CA THR A 26 31.09 -27.57 1.34
C THR A 26 29.76 -28.06 0.76
N ALA A 27 29.63 -29.36 0.46
CA ALA A 27 28.38 -29.93 -0.03
C ALA A 27 27.24 -29.84 1.00
N ILE A 28 27.55 -30.05 2.29
CA ILE A 28 26.58 -29.89 3.39
C ILE A 28 26.12 -28.43 3.50
N ILE A 29 27.05 -27.47 3.46
CA ILE A 29 26.72 -26.04 3.56
C ILE A 29 25.84 -25.62 2.37
N THR A 30 26.17 -26.05 1.14
CA THR A 30 25.35 -25.76 -0.04
C THR A 30 23.95 -26.35 0.07
N ALA A 31 23.80 -27.59 0.55
CA ALA A 31 22.51 -28.24 0.75
C ALA A 31 21.64 -27.55 1.81
N ILE A 32 22.25 -27.03 2.88
CA ILE A 32 21.53 -26.27 3.92
C ILE A 32 21.03 -24.93 3.35
N ILE A 33 21.83 -24.26 2.52
CA ILE A 33 21.46 -22.98 1.90
C ILE A 33 20.30 -23.16 0.90
N THR A 34 20.31 -24.21 0.07
CA THR A 34 19.19 -24.49 -0.85
C THR A 34 17.91 -24.96 -0.13
N ALA A 35 18.03 -25.70 0.96
CA ALA A 35 16.85 -26.12 1.75
C ALA A 35 16.20 -24.94 2.50
N GLY A 36 16.97 -23.93 2.91
CA GLY A 36 16.47 -22.76 3.61
C GLY A 36 15.58 -21.83 2.77
N PHE A 37 15.68 -21.89 1.44
CA PHE A 37 14.94 -20.99 0.53
C PHE A 37 13.60 -21.57 0.03
N ALA A 38 13.34 -22.86 0.26
CA ALA A 38 12.14 -23.54 -0.25
C ALA A 38 10.90 -23.36 0.66
N ASN A 39 11.08 -22.86 1.88
CA ASN A 39 9.99 -22.68 2.84
C ASN A 39 9.63 -21.19 2.97
N SER A 40 9.10 -20.61 1.90
CA SER A 40 8.30 -19.38 2.00
C SER A 40 7.04 -19.72 2.78
N VAL A 41 7.08 -19.53 4.10
CA VAL A 41 5.88 -19.57 4.93
C VAL A 41 4.95 -18.50 4.38
N ALA A 42 3.84 -18.91 3.77
CA ALA A 42 2.71 -18.05 3.52
C ALA A 42 2.16 -17.63 4.89
N LEU A 43 2.77 -16.59 5.48
CA LEU A 43 2.20 -15.92 6.63
C LEU A 43 0.84 -15.43 6.15
N ALA A 44 -0.24 -15.94 6.74
CA ALA A 44 -1.58 -15.45 6.50
C ALA A 44 -1.59 -13.99 6.97
N VAL A 45 -1.34 -13.06 6.04
CA VAL A 45 -1.40 -11.64 6.32
C VAL A 45 -2.85 -11.34 6.63
N GLU A 46 -3.11 -10.93 7.87
CA GLU A 46 -4.45 -10.56 8.29
C GLU A 46 -4.93 -9.38 7.43
N THR A 47 -5.96 -9.61 6.63
CA THR A 47 -6.58 -8.59 5.80
C THR A 47 -8.08 -8.52 6.07
N VAL A 48 -8.62 -7.31 5.95
CA VAL A 48 -10.05 -7.07 6.04
C VAL A 48 -10.71 -7.11 4.66
N PHE A 49 -9.90 -7.11 3.60
CA PHE A 49 -10.39 -7.17 2.25
C PHE A 49 -10.80 -8.58 1.87
N TRP A 50 -11.83 -8.66 1.04
CA TRP A 50 -12.05 -9.88 0.28
C TRP A 50 -10.90 -10.05 -0.73
N VAL A 51 -10.18 -11.14 -0.57
CA VAL A 51 -9.10 -11.59 -1.45
C VAL A 51 -9.38 -13.00 -1.92
N ASP A 52 -8.85 -13.35 -3.09
CA ASP A 52 -8.73 -14.75 -3.48
C ASP A 52 -7.75 -15.46 -2.52
N ASN A 53 -8.19 -16.55 -1.88
CA ASN A 53 -7.42 -17.21 -0.82
C ASN A 53 -6.10 -17.85 -1.31
N GLN A 54 -5.96 -18.10 -2.61
CA GLN A 54 -4.76 -18.73 -3.17
C GLN A 54 -3.74 -17.69 -3.60
N SER A 55 -4.20 -16.63 -4.27
CA SER A 55 -3.34 -15.61 -4.86
C SER A 55 -3.17 -14.35 -4.00
N GLY A 56 -4.03 -14.14 -3.00
CA GLY A 56 -4.07 -12.91 -2.20
C GLY A 56 -4.58 -11.68 -2.98
N VAL A 57 -5.11 -11.87 -4.20
CA VAL A 57 -5.53 -10.79 -5.08
C VAL A 57 -6.88 -10.24 -4.64
N ALA A 58 -6.95 -8.93 -4.43
CA ALA A 58 -8.16 -8.19 -4.06
C ALA A 58 -9.18 -8.16 -5.20
N ILE A 59 -10.47 -8.17 -4.86
CA ILE A 59 -11.58 -7.92 -5.80
C ILE A 59 -11.49 -8.70 -7.12
N SER A 60 -11.04 -9.95 -7.05
CA SER A 60 -10.79 -10.84 -8.19
C SER A 60 -9.76 -10.32 -9.20
N GLY A 61 -8.98 -9.29 -8.89
CA GLY A 61 -8.02 -8.67 -9.82
C GLY A 61 -8.65 -7.62 -10.73
N TYR A 62 -9.80 -7.07 -10.37
CA TYR A 62 -10.31 -5.85 -10.98
C TYR A 62 -9.52 -4.63 -10.48
N ASP A 63 -9.43 -3.62 -11.34
CA ASP A 63 -8.85 -2.33 -11.00
C ASP A 63 -9.88 -1.50 -10.19
N PRO A 64 -9.61 -1.16 -8.93
CA PRO A 64 -10.56 -0.41 -8.09
C PRO A 64 -10.84 1.00 -8.63
N ILE A 65 -9.88 1.64 -9.30
CA ILE A 65 -10.03 3.00 -9.86
C ILE A 65 -10.91 2.97 -11.11
N SER A 66 -10.84 1.90 -11.90
CA SER A 66 -11.63 1.79 -13.14
C SER A 66 -13.14 1.93 -12.91
N PHE A 67 -13.65 1.50 -11.75
CA PHE A 67 -15.05 1.70 -11.36
C PHE A 67 -15.45 3.17 -11.33
N PHE A 68 -14.56 4.07 -10.89
CA PHE A 68 -14.78 5.51 -10.80
C PHE A 68 -14.72 6.23 -12.15
N LEU A 69 -14.12 5.59 -13.17
CA LEU A 69 -13.98 6.16 -14.50
C LEU A 69 -15.11 5.75 -15.44
N SER A 70 -15.40 4.45 -15.51
CA SER A 70 -16.36 3.87 -16.45
C SER A 70 -17.67 3.39 -15.83
N GLY A 71 -17.82 3.44 -14.51
CA GLY A 71 -18.96 2.86 -13.79
C GLY A 71 -18.99 1.32 -13.80
N GLN A 72 -18.13 0.69 -14.60
CA GLN A 72 -17.89 -0.74 -14.67
C GLN A 72 -16.40 -0.99 -14.40
N GLY A 73 -16.12 -1.97 -13.55
CA GLY A 73 -14.75 -2.39 -13.30
C GLY A 73 -14.11 -3.03 -14.53
N ARG A 74 -12.85 -2.72 -14.77
CA ARG A 74 -11.98 -3.40 -15.74
C ARG A 74 -10.97 -4.28 -15.02
N ARG A 75 -10.49 -5.31 -15.70
CA ARG A 75 -9.46 -6.19 -15.17
C ARG A 75 -8.13 -5.45 -15.13
N GLY A 76 -7.42 -5.56 -14.02
CA GLY A 76 -6.04 -5.11 -13.93
C GLY A 76 -5.06 -6.14 -14.49
N ASP A 77 -3.86 -5.68 -14.81
CA ASP A 77 -2.76 -6.48 -15.31
C ASP A 77 -1.82 -6.87 -14.16
N VAL A 78 -1.17 -8.04 -14.29
CA VAL A 78 -0.14 -8.51 -13.35
C VAL A 78 1.12 -7.64 -13.37
N GLN A 79 1.35 -6.90 -14.45
CA GLN A 79 2.45 -5.94 -14.55
C GLN A 79 2.25 -4.71 -13.67
N TYR A 80 0.99 -4.38 -13.33
CA TYR A 80 0.65 -3.24 -12.48
C TYR A 80 0.03 -3.75 -11.17
N GLU A 81 0.87 -4.32 -10.31
CA GLU A 81 0.48 -4.80 -8.99
C GLU A 81 0.98 -3.91 -7.85
N TYR A 82 0.20 -3.83 -6.78
CA TYR A 82 0.60 -3.19 -5.54
C TYR A 82 0.10 -3.96 -4.33
N PHE A 83 1.02 -4.31 -3.43
CA PHE A 83 0.67 -4.94 -2.17
C PHE A 83 0.35 -3.87 -1.12
N TRP A 84 -0.89 -3.84 -0.64
CA TRP A 84 -1.32 -2.86 0.36
C TRP A 84 -2.50 -3.38 1.19
N GLY A 85 -2.45 -3.15 2.51
CA GLY A 85 -3.49 -3.60 3.44
C GLY A 85 -3.66 -5.12 3.49
N GLY A 86 -2.57 -5.88 3.26
CA GLY A 86 -2.59 -7.34 3.24
C GLY A 86 -3.20 -7.96 1.98
N ALA A 87 -3.41 -7.18 0.92
CA ALA A 87 -3.96 -7.66 -0.34
C ALA A 87 -3.12 -7.18 -1.55
N VAL A 88 -3.12 -7.98 -2.61
CA VAL A 88 -2.51 -7.63 -3.90
C VAL A 88 -3.58 -6.95 -4.76
N TRP A 89 -3.36 -5.68 -5.10
CA TRP A 89 -4.23 -4.90 -5.98
C TRP A 89 -3.64 -4.90 -7.38
N ARG A 90 -4.50 -5.02 -8.39
CA ARG A 90 -4.12 -4.97 -9.82
C ARG A 90 -4.73 -3.75 -10.48
N PHE A 91 -4.00 -3.16 -11.42
CA PHE A 91 -4.42 -1.95 -12.13
C PHE A 91 -4.34 -2.16 -13.64
N GLU A 92 -5.21 -1.48 -14.37
CA GLU A 92 -5.23 -1.55 -15.83
C GLU A 92 -4.00 -0.88 -16.46
N ASN A 93 -3.42 0.11 -15.76
CA ASN A 93 -2.29 0.89 -16.22
C ASN A 93 -1.52 1.52 -15.05
N GLU A 94 -0.31 2.03 -15.35
CA GLU A 94 0.58 2.69 -14.38
C GLU A 94 -0.06 3.93 -13.72
N GLY A 95 -0.90 4.67 -14.45
CA GLY A 95 -1.58 5.86 -13.91
C GLY A 95 -2.53 5.51 -12.76
N ASN A 96 -3.32 4.44 -12.93
CA ASN A 96 -4.20 3.94 -11.88
C ASN A 96 -3.38 3.40 -10.70
N LEU A 97 -2.31 2.65 -10.97
CA LEU A 97 -1.39 2.18 -9.92
C LEU A 97 -0.84 3.35 -9.08
N SER A 98 -0.36 4.41 -9.73
CA SER A 98 0.16 5.61 -9.05
C SER A 98 -0.92 6.28 -8.20
N ALA A 99 -2.11 6.52 -8.77
CA ALA A 99 -3.21 7.15 -8.05
C ALA A 99 -3.65 6.33 -6.82
N PHE A 100 -3.67 5.00 -6.93
CA PHE A 100 -4.00 4.15 -5.80
C PHE A 100 -2.91 4.20 -4.73
N ARG A 101 -1.64 4.18 -5.12
CA ARG A 101 -0.51 4.28 -4.18
C ARG A 101 -0.56 5.56 -3.36
N ASP A 102 -0.93 6.67 -4.00
CA ASP A 102 -1.03 7.98 -3.36
C ASP A 102 -2.23 8.09 -2.41
N SER A 103 -3.34 7.42 -2.73
CA SER A 103 -4.61 7.58 -1.97
C SER A 103 -5.48 6.32 -1.96
N PRO A 104 -5.02 5.22 -1.37
CA PRO A 104 -5.71 3.92 -1.47
C PRO A 104 -7.10 3.95 -0.81
N LEU A 105 -7.26 4.69 0.30
CA LEU A 105 -8.53 4.82 1.04
C LEU A 105 -9.66 5.49 0.23
N VAL A 106 -9.35 6.13 -0.90
CA VAL A 106 -10.35 6.71 -1.80
C VAL A 106 -11.00 5.64 -2.65
N TYR A 107 -10.19 4.71 -3.16
CA TYR A 107 -10.57 3.81 -4.25
C TYR A 107 -10.99 2.41 -3.78
N ILE A 108 -10.58 2.00 -2.58
CA ILE A 108 -10.98 0.69 -2.06
C ILE A 108 -12.50 0.58 -1.86
N PRO A 109 -13.07 -0.62 -2.09
CA PRO A 109 -14.47 -0.86 -1.81
C PRO A 109 -14.77 -0.78 -0.31
N GLN A 110 -15.97 -0.32 0.02
CA GLN A 110 -16.47 -0.33 1.40
C GLN A 110 -16.64 -1.77 1.90
N PHE A 111 -16.59 -1.94 3.22
CA PHE A 111 -16.76 -3.23 3.88
C PHE A 111 -15.83 -4.31 3.31
N GLY A 112 -14.59 -3.94 3.01
CA GLY A 112 -13.58 -4.85 2.46
C GLY A 112 -13.89 -5.39 1.06
N GLY A 113 -14.93 -4.90 0.37
CA GLY A 113 -15.39 -5.46 -0.90
C GLY A 113 -16.35 -6.63 -0.77
N TYR A 114 -16.79 -6.99 0.44
CA TYR A 114 -17.91 -7.93 0.59
C TYR A 114 -19.23 -7.29 0.16
N ASP A 115 -20.21 -8.13 -0.17
CA ASP A 115 -21.56 -7.67 -0.46
C ASP A 115 -22.15 -6.86 0.71
N VAL A 116 -22.51 -5.60 0.46
CA VAL A 116 -23.00 -4.69 1.51
C VAL A 116 -24.39 -5.06 2.05
N VAL A 117 -25.26 -5.66 1.23
CA VAL A 117 -26.59 -6.11 1.68
C VAL A 117 -26.44 -7.32 2.58
N GLU A 118 -25.62 -8.30 2.21
CA GLU A 118 -25.34 -9.47 3.05
C GLU A 118 -24.54 -9.10 4.31
N MET A 119 -23.62 -8.14 4.19
CA MET A 119 -22.92 -7.57 5.35
C MET A 119 -23.89 -6.95 6.35
N SER A 120 -25.01 -6.39 5.90
CA SER A 120 -26.05 -5.84 6.77
C SER A 120 -26.75 -6.89 7.65
N TYR A 121 -26.63 -8.17 7.27
CA TYR A 121 -27.06 -9.34 8.02
C TYR A 121 -25.89 -10.08 8.69
N SER A 122 -24.72 -9.41 8.82
CA SER A 122 -23.49 -9.95 9.40
C SER A 122 -22.92 -11.16 8.67
N LYS A 123 -23.07 -11.22 7.34
CA LYS A 123 -22.50 -12.27 6.50
C LYS A 123 -21.42 -11.68 5.57
N LYS A 124 -20.23 -12.32 5.56
CA LYS A 124 -19.17 -12.03 4.58
C LYS A 124 -19.43 -12.87 3.32
N VAL A 125 -20.13 -12.28 2.35
CA VAL A 125 -20.40 -12.93 1.06
C VAL A 125 -19.48 -12.35 -0.01
N THR A 126 -18.79 -13.25 -0.72
CA THR A 126 -17.90 -12.92 -1.84
C THR A 126 -18.65 -12.12 -2.91
N PRO A 127 -18.13 -10.94 -3.32
CA PRO A 127 -18.74 -10.16 -4.38
C PRO A 127 -18.54 -10.81 -5.75
N ASN A 128 -19.33 -10.37 -6.72
CA ASN A 128 -19.00 -10.46 -8.13
C ASN A 128 -18.78 -9.02 -8.62
N PRO A 129 -17.55 -8.60 -8.96
CA PRO A 129 -17.25 -7.22 -9.33
C PRO A 129 -18.01 -6.67 -10.54
N ARG A 130 -18.77 -7.51 -11.27
CA ARG A 130 -19.72 -7.06 -12.31
C ARG A 130 -20.95 -6.35 -11.73
N PHE A 131 -21.28 -6.61 -10.47
CA PHE A 131 -22.35 -5.94 -9.75
C PHE A 131 -21.72 -4.96 -8.75
N SER A 132 -21.77 -3.68 -9.09
CA SER A 132 -21.18 -2.61 -8.30
C SER A 132 -22.03 -1.35 -8.38
N ASP A 133 -21.90 -0.49 -7.38
CA ASP A 133 -22.49 0.84 -7.39
C ASP A 133 -21.51 1.84 -6.78
N LEU A 134 -21.55 3.07 -7.30
CA LEU A 134 -20.87 4.22 -6.71
C LEU A 134 -21.89 5.09 -6.01
N TYR A 135 -21.81 5.13 -4.69
CA TYR A 135 -22.68 5.96 -3.88
C TYR A 135 -21.86 6.85 -2.97
N GLN A 136 -22.09 8.16 -3.05
CA GLN A 136 -21.34 9.17 -2.28
C GLN A 136 -19.81 9.04 -2.45
N ASN A 137 -19.39 8.85 -3.70
CA ASN A 137 -17.97 8.70 -4.06
C ASN A 137 -17.27 7.50 -3.39
N ARG A 138 -18.05 6.45 -3.06
CA ARG A 138 -17.56 5.19 -2.50
C ARG A 138 -18.03 4.01 -3.34
N LEU A 139 -17.14 3.04 -3.50
CA LEU A 139 -17.40 1.79 -4.22
C LEU A 139 -18.06 0.76 -3.30
N TYR A 140 -19.19 0.22 -3.75
CA TYR A 140 -19.89 -0.90 -3.13
C TYR A 140 -19.98 -2.04 -4.13
N LEU A 141 -19.76 -3.27 -3.67
CA LEU A 141 -19.83 -4.48 -4.48
C LEU A 141 -20.97 -5.38 -4.02
N PHE A 142 -21.44 -6.23 -4.92
CA PHE A 142 -22.56 -7.13 -4.69
C PHE A 142 -22.26 -8.52 -5.28
N HIS A 143 -22.84 -9.57 -4.72
CA HIS A 143 -22.66 -10.93 -5.22
C HIS A 143 -23.58 -11.25 -6.41
N SER A 144 -24.71 -10.55 -6.52
CA SER A 144 -25.77 -10.80 -7.51
C SER A 144 -26.50 -9.52 -7.92
N GLN A 145 -27.22 -9.59 -9.05
CA GLN A 145 -28.12 -8.52 -9.49
C GLN A 145 -29.24 -8.28 -8.46
N ASP A 146 -29.81 -9.35 -7.87
CA ASP A 146 -30.86 -9.22 -6.86
C ASP A 146 -30.39 -8.41 -5.64
N SER A 147 -29.15 -8.63 -5.20
CA SER A 147 -28.56 -7.85 -4.11
C SER A 147 -28.39 -6.38 -4.48
N LEU A 148 -27.92 -6.09 -5.71
CA LEU A 148 -27.81 -4.73 -6.24
C LEU A 148 -29.18 -4.04 -6.34
N ASP A 149 -30.22 -4.76 -6.75
CA ASP A 149 -31.58 -4.23 -6.84
C ASP A 149 -32.17 -3.96 -5.45
N ILE A 150 -31.93 -4.85 -4.48
CA ILE A 150 -32.30 -4.65 -3.07
C ILE A 150 -31.61 -3.39 -2.53
N TRP A 151 -30.32 -3.23 -2.81
CA TRP A 151 -29.55 -2.06 -2.43
C TRP A 151 -30.15 -0.76 -2.96
N HIS A 152 -30.53 -0.72 -4.25
CA HIS A 152 -31.11 0.46 -4.85
C HIS A 152 -32.45 0.89 -4.23
N LYS A 153 -33.17 -0.01 -3.55
CA LYS A 153 -34.40 0.33 -2.81
C LYS A 153 -34.13 1.14 -1.54
N SER A 154 -32.98 0.96 -0.87
CA SER A 154 -32.71 1.64 0.41
C SER A 154 -31.22 1.63 0.81
N LYS A 155 -30.38 2.36 0.06
CA LYS A 155 -28.92 2.37 0.25
C LYS A 155 -28.49 2.68 1.68
N GLU A 156 -29.02 3.77 2.27
CA GLU A 156 -28.63 4.22 3.62
C GLU A 156 -29.04 3.24 4.72
N LYS A 157 -30.15 2.50 4.53
CA LYS A 157 -30.54 1.45 5.47
C LYS A 157 -29.49 0.36 5.52
N TYR A 158 -29.04 -0.12 4.35
CA TYR A 158 -28.03 -1.18 4.27
C TYR A 158 -26.66 -0.70 4.75
N ILE A 159 -26.25 0.52 4.40
CA ILE A 159 -25.01 1.11 4.92
C ILE A 159 -25.02 1.14 6.45
N ARG A 160 -26.09 1.67 7.08
CA ARG A 160 -26.15 1.75 8.55
C ARG A 160 -26.11 0.38 9.22
N SER A 161 -26.82 -0.61 8.68
CA SER A 161 -26.80 -1.97 9.24
C SER A 161 -25.46 -2.67 9.00
N ALA A 162 -24.92 -2.61 7.79
CA ALA A 162 -23.60 -3.17 7.45
C ALA A 162 -22.48 -2.55 8.29
N SER A 163 -22.55 -1.26 8.58
CA SER A 163 -21.60 -0.55 9.47
C SER A 163 -21.56 -1.17 10.88
N ARG A 164 -22.74 -1.46 11.44
CA ARG A 164 -22.84 -2.08 12.78
C ARG A 164 -22.31 -3.51 12.75
N SER A 165 -22.71 -4.29 11.74
CA SER A 165 -22.23 -5.65 11.54
C SER A 165 -20.71 -5.73 11.33
N TRP A 166 -20.14 -4.82 10.54
CA TRP A 166 -18.71 -4.74 10.29
C TRP A 166 -17.89 -4.55 11.55
N LEU A 167 -18.30 -3.60 12.41
CA LEU A 167 -17.65 -3.37 13.71
C LEU A 167 -17.71 -4.61 14.62
N ASN A 168 -18.83 -5.32 14.60
CA ASN A 168 -19.05 -6.53 15.40
C ASN A 168 -18.32 -7.77 14.86
N LEU A 169 -17.99 -7.83 13.56
CA LEU A 169 -17.26 -8.95 12.98
C LEU A 169 -15.74 -8.77 13.07
N ASN A 170 -15.26 -7.54 13.18
CA ASN A 170 -13.83 -7.22 13.16
C ASN A 170 -13.33 -6.67 14.53
N VAL A 171 -13.90 -7.18 15.63
CA VAL A 171 -13.68 -6.69 17.01
C VAL A 171 -12.27 -6.93 17.58
N GLY A 172 -11.33 -7.48 16.81
CA GLY A 172 -10.00 -7.87 17.30
C GLY A 172 -8.81 -7.60 16.36
N GLY A 173 -9.00 -6.97 15.20
CA GLY A 173 -7.94 -6.82 14.18
C GLY A 173 -7.78 -5.41 13.62
N LEU A 174 -6.90 -5.27 12.62
CA LEU A 174 -6.71 -4.05 11.80
C LEU A 174 -8.03 -3.43 11.28
N GLY A 175 -9.13 -4.20 11.27
CA GLY A 175 -10.47 -3.78 10.84
C GLY A 175 -11.28 -2.86 11.75
N LYS A 176 -10.85 -2.56 12.98
CA LYS A 176 -11.57 -1.58 13.82
C LYS A 176 -11.53 -0.16 13.27
N ASN A 177 -10.38 0.24 12.70
CA ASN A 177 -10.15 1.59 12.17
C ASN A 177 -10.24 1.62 10.64
N PHE A 178 -10.32 0.45 10.02
CA PHE A 178 -10.33 0.30 8.58
C PHE A 178 -11.78 0.33 8.08
N ILE A 179 -12.20 1.52 7.66
CA ILE A 179 -13.24 1.72 6.64
C ILE A 179 -14.66 1.39 7.09
N VAL A 180 -15.24 2.33 7.82
CA VAL A 180 -16.65 2.68 7.58
C VAL A 180 -16.77 4.20 7.59
N GLN A 181 -16.62 4.83 6.42
CA GLN A 181 -16.91 6.25 6.29
C GLN A 181 -18.41 6.45 6.02
N VAL A 182 -19.24 6.32 7.05
CA VAL A 182 -20.66 6.69 6.95
C VAL A 182 -20.75 8.22 6.90
N ILE A 183 -21.17 8.80 5.78
CA ILE A 183 -21.52 10.23 5.76
C ILE A 183 -22.75 10.44 6.65
N LYS A 184 -22.58 11.16 7.76
CA LYS A 184 -23.70 11.68 8.55
C LYS A 184 -24.37 12.79 7.74
N LYS A 185 -25.65 12.60 7.37
CA LYS A 185 -26.43 13.51 6.51
C LYS A 185 -26.64 14.91 7.10
N ASP A 186 -26.44 15.09 8.41
CA ASP A 186 -26.79 16.32 9.14
C ASP A 186 -25.57 17.14 9.59
N LYS A 187 -24.38 16.82 9.08
CA LYS A 187 -23.18 17.66 9.21
C LYS A 187 -22.52 17.75 7.83
N PRO A 188 -22.27 18.95 7.28
CA PRO A 188 -21.38 19.06 6.12
C PRO A 188 -20.06 18.38 6.52
N SER A 189 -19.65 17.43 5.69
CA SER A 189 -18.46 16.57 5.79
C SER A 189 -17.46 16.97 6.88
N ALA A 190 -17.72 16.56 8.11
CA ALA A 190 -16.67 16.35 9.09
C ALA A 190 -16.15 14.93 8.86
N VAL A 191 -15.38 14.78 7.79
CA VAL A 191 -14.29 13.81 7.79
C VAL A 191 -13.49 14.16 9.04
N THR A 192 -13.60 13.38 10.11
CA THR A 192 -12.54 13.38 11.12
C THR A 192 -11.36 12.71 10.46
N THR A 193 -10.63 13.51 9.69
CA THR A 193 -9.20 13.37 9.47
C THR A 193 -8.61 13.02 10.85
N PRO A 194 -7.77 11.98 11.01
CA PRO A 194 -6.68 12.16 11.95
C PRO A 194 -5.95 13.40 11.42
N ASP A 195 -5.93 14.51 12.19
CA ASP A 195 -5.35 15.79 11.77
C ASP A 195 -3.98 15.58 11.09
N ILE A 196 -4.00 15.47 9.78
CA ILE A 196 -2.86 15.65 8.91
C ILE A 196 -3.28 16.84 8.06
N GLU A 197 -3.06 18.01 8.63
CA GLU A 197 -3.26 19.29 7.99
C GLU A 197 -2.30 19.37 6.80
N PHE A 198 -2.78 19.00 5.60
CA PHE A 198 -2.03 19.24 4.37
C PHE A 198 -2.09 20.73 4.06
N LYS A 199 -1.12 21.47 4.60
CA LYS A 199 -0.91 22.87 4.26
C LYS A 199 -0.65 22.97 2.76
N THR A 200 -1.48 23.74 2.07
CA THR A 200 -1.25 24.05 0.66
C THR A 200 0.10 24.75 0.49
N LYS A 201 0.73 24.62 -0.68
CA LYS A 201 2.03 25.26 -0.95
C LYS A 201 2.02 26.76 -0.64
N GLN A 202 0.87 27.43 -0.84
CA GLN A 202 0.69 28.84 -0.49
C GLN A 202 0.63 29.08 1.02
N GLN A 203 -0.07 28.22 1.78
CA GLN A 203 -0.11 28.31 3.24
C GLN A 203 1.27 28.07 3.88
N LEU A 204 2.08 27.16 3.33
CA LEU A 204 3.47 26.96 3.78
C LEU A 204 4.35 28.19 3.50
N ILE A 205 4.13 28.87 2.37
CA ILE A 205 4.83 30.11 2.02
C ILE A 205 4.41 31.25 2.94
N ASP A 206 3.11 31.39 3.21
CA ASP A 206 2.58 32.46 4.04
C ASP A 206 2.98 32.30 5.51
N GLU A 207 3.01 31.05 6.00
CA GLU A 207 3.51 30.73 7.35
C GLU A 207 5.02 30.96 7.48
N LYS A 208 5.83 30.56 6.49
CA LYS A 208 7.27 30.90 6.48
C LYS A 208 7.49 32.41 6.41
N ASN A 209 6.71 33.14 5.61
CA ASN A 209 6.81 34.60 5.53
C ASN A 209 6.39 35.29 6.84
N ALA A 210 5.40 34.75 7.56
CA ALA A 210 5.00 35.24 8.87
C ALA A 210 6.08 34.95 9.94
N ALA A 211 6.72 33.78 9.88
CA ALA A 211 7.84 33.43 10.76
C ALA A 211 9.06 34.34 10.50
N VAL A 212 9.40 34.60 9.23
CA VAL A 212 10.45 35.54 8.83
C VAL A 212 10.13 36.96 9.31
N LYS A 213 8.89 37.41 9.18
CA LYS A 213 8.47 38.75 9.65
C LYS A 213 8.52 38.87 11.18
N THR A 214 8.30 37.78 11.90
CA THR A 214 8.42 37.72 13.37
C THR A 214 9.88 37.70 13.80
N ALA A 215 10.75 36.96 13.10
CA ALA A 215 12.20 36.95 13.32
C ALA A 215 12.85 38.31 12.99
N LEU A 216 12.39 39.00 11.94
CA LEU A 216 12.85 40.35 11.59
C LEU A 216 12.36 41.45 12.55
N ALA A 217 11.30 41.18 13.32
CA ALA A 217 10.80 42.08 14.35
C ALA A 217 11.60 41.95 15.67
N ASP A 218 12.29 40.83 15.88
CA ASP A 218 13.16 40.59 17.03
C ASP A 218 14.63 40.89 16.64
N LYS A 219 15.00 42.16 16.71
CA LYS A 219 16.25 42.74 16.18
C LYS A 219 17.57 42.23 16.78
N ASN A 220 17.57 41.19 17.60
CA ASN A 220 18.74 40.74 18.37
C ASN A 220 19.07 39.25 18.21
N ASN A 221 18.55 38.55 17.19
CA ASN A 221 18.87 37.14 16.98
C ASN A 221 19.41 36.88 15.55
N ASP A 222 20.67 37.28 15.35
CA ASP A 222 21.37 37.14 14.07
C ASP A 222 21.57 35.65 13.68
N ASP A 223 21.63 34.74 14.65
CA ASP A 223 21.82 33.30 14.42
C ASP A 223 20.61 32.64 13.75
N ALA A 224 19.39 33.14 14.00
CA ALA A 224 18.16 32.62 13.40
C ALA A 224 18.01 33.02 11.91
N LEU A 225 18.68 34.09 11.47
CA LEU A 225 18.59 34.58 10.10
C LEU A 225 19.47 33.77 9.13
N GLU A 226 20.62 33.26 9.57
CA GLU A 226 21.50 32.44 8.73
C GLU A 226 20.93 31.04 8.45
N ASP A 227 20.30 30.42 9.45
CA ASP A 227 19.72 29.06 9.31
C ASP A 227 18.57 29.05 8.28
N ILE A 228 17.73 30.08 8.28
CA ILE A 228 16.60 30.23 7.34
C ILE A 228 17.10 30.56 5.92
N ALA A 229 18.18 31.32 5.79
CA ALA A 229 18.79 31.64 4.49
C ALA A 229 19.39 30.38 3.83
N SER A 230 20.02 29.49 4.61
CA SER A 230 20.61 28.25 4.10
C SER A 230 19.56 27.28 3.54
N GLU A 231 18.36 27.25 4.12
CA GLU A 231 17.30 26.32 3.75
C GLU A 231 16.47 26.82 2.56
N THR A 232 16.36 28.14 2.39
CA THR A 232 15.72 28.76 1.23
C THR A 232 16.52 28.54 -0.06
N ILE A 233 17.85 28.54 0.03
CA ILE A 233 18.76 28.25 -1.11
C ILE A 233 18.62 26.78 -1.57
N LYS A 234 18.38 25.83 -0.65
CA LYS A 234 18.14 24.41 -1.00
C LYS A 234 16.86 24.20 -1.81
N MET A 235 15.80 24.98 -1.56
CA MET A 235 14.55 24.89 -2.35
C MET A 235 14.67 25.41 -3.79
N ASP A 236 15.45 26.48 -4.05
CA ASP A 236 15.68 26.97 -5.43
C ASP A 236 16.57 26.00 -6.23
N SER A 237 17.55 25.35 -5.59
CA SER A 237 18.37 24.32 -6.25
C SER A 237 17.58 23.06 -6.67
N SER A 238 16.59 22.63 -5.87
CA SER A 238 15.72 21.50 -6.20
C SER A 238 14.71 21.83 -7.31
N SER A 239 14.33 23.12 -7.44
CA SER A 239 13.48 23.64 -8.51
C SER A 239 14.22 23.72 -9.86
N ARG A 240 15.51 24.10 -9.84
CA ARG A 240 16.32 24.23 -11.07
C ARG A 240 16.82 22.92 -11.66
N MET A 241 17.01 21.86 -10.86
CA MET A 241 17.42 20.53 -11.37
C MET A 241 16.31 19.79 -12.14
N GLY A 242 15.04 20.17 -11.97
CA GLY A 242 13.90 19.59 -12.71
C GLY A 242 13.65 20.21 -14.10
N ALA A 243 14.29 21.34 -14.43
CA ALA A 243 14.03 22.10 -15.65
C ALA A 243 15.07 21.89 -16.77
N ALA A 244 16.07 21.02 -16.58
CA ALA A 244 17.15 20.78 -17.56
C ALA A 244 16.96 19.55 -18.46
N GLY A 245 15.83 18.83 -18.37
CA GLY A 245 15.57 17.59 -19.13
C GLY A 245 14.82 17.76 -20.46
N ASP A 246 14.03 18.82 -20.62
CA ASP A 246 13.08 18.94 -21.74
C ASP A 246 13.47 20.08 -22.69
N HIS A 247 14.59 19.93 -23.41
CA HIS A 247 14.85 20.75 -24.59
C HIS A 247 15.80 20.05 -25.58
N PHE A 248 15.45 18.87 -26.09
CA PHE A 248 16.02 18.40 -27.36
C PHE A 248 15.16 17.33 -28.07
N LYS A 249 14.24 17.75 -28.94
CA LYS A 249 14.04 17.20 -30.30
C LYS A 249 12.81 17.82 -30.99
N SER A 250 13.07 18.85 -31.79
CA SER A 250 12.30 19.13 -33.00
C SER A 250 13.16 19.98 -33.94
N LYS A 251 13.79 19.33 -34.93
CA LYS A 251 14.15 19.90 -36.23
C LYS A 251 14.83 18.86 -37.13
N LYS A 252 14.02 18.20 -37.96
CA LYS A 252 14.15 17.97 -39.41
C LYS A 252 13.31 16.77 -39.82
#